data_AF-A0A5M3X234-F1
#
_entry.id   AF-A0A5M3X234-F1
#
_cell.length_a   1.000
_cell.length_b   1.000
_cell.length_c   1.000
_cell.angle_alpha   90.00
_cell.angle_beta   90.00
_cell.angle_gamma   90.00
#
_symmetry.space_group_name_H-M   'P 1'
#
loop_
_entity.id
_entity.type
_entity.pdbx_description
1 polymer ?
#
loop_
_entity_poly.entity_id
_entity_poly.type
_entity_poly.pdbx_seq_one_letter_code
_entity_poly.pdbx_strand_id
1 'polypeptide(L)'
;MPGTAADSNPASNPIIRWEDAESVRTYLALLVKRLEPVRRSILLTLSRAGQVGLPTAELMSVHGIEMSDINSAVERVNIFAESFGYLPLIIGAGEGWRINSPDPGIVEAALAETERYQ
;
A
#
# COMPACT_ATOMS: atom_id res chain seq x y z
N MET A 1 20.30 -31.05 30.23
CA MET A 1 20.21 -29.96 29.23
C MET A 1 18.75 -29.73 28.89
N PRO A 2 18.25 -28.50 28.98
CA PRO A 2 17.15 -28.12 28.09
C PRO A 2 17.39 -26.72 27.51
N GLY A 3 17.80 -26.67 26.25
CA GLY A 3 17.58 -25.51 25.40
C GLY A 3 16.28 -25.74 24.65
N THR A 4 15.17 -25.28 25.20
CA THR A 4 13.89 -25.17 24.48
C THR A 4 13.42 -23.73 24.61
N ALA A 5 14.05 -22.88 23.82
CA ALA A 5 13.39 -21.75 23.20
C ALA A 5 13.67 -21.93 21.71
N ALA A 6 12.73 -22.53 20.99
CA ALA A 6 12.56 -22.13 19.61
C ALA A 6 12.12 -20.66 19.71
N ASP A 7 13.11 -19.77 19.76
CA ASP A 7 13.01 -18.34 19.48
C ASP A 7 12.39 -18.21 18.10
N SER A 8 11.06 -18.31 18.05
CA SER A 8 10.27 -17.94 16.90
C SER A 8 10.22 -16.43 16.91
N ASN A 9 11.34 -15.81 16.52
CA ASN A 9 11.44 -14.38 16.36
C ASN A 9 10.72 -14.03 15.04
N PRO A 10 9.53 -13.38 15.06
CA PRO A 10 8.80 -13.03 13.84
C PRO A 10 9.53 -12.00 12.96
N ALA A 11 10.67 -11.47 13.42
CA ALA A 11 11.51 -10.49 12.73
C ALA A 11 12.49 -11.08 11.69
N SER A 12 12.44 -12.39 11.40
CA SER A 12 13.43 -13.05 10.51
C SER A 12 13.03 -13.15 9.04
N ASN A 13 11.85 -12.65 8.65
CA ASN A 13 11.52 -12.52 7.23
C ASN A 13 12.22 -11.27 6.68
N PRO A 14 13.07 -11.39 5.64
CA PRO A 14 13.63 -10.22 4.98
C PRO A 14 12.47 -9.39 4.45
N ILE A 15 12.32 -8.17 4.95
CA ILE A 15 11.27 -7.26 4.51
C ILE A 15 11.47 -7.02 3.01
N ILE A 16 10.46 -7.35 2.21
CA ILE A 16 10.52 -7.30 0.75
C ILE A 16 10.16 -5.88 0.30
N ARG A 17 11.02 -5.27 -0.53
CA ARG A 17 10.67 -4.02 -1.21
C ARG A 17 9.78 -4.32 -2.42
N TRP A 18 8.91 -3.38 -2.75
CA TRP A 18 8.04 -3.50 -3.92
C TRP A 18 8.82 -3.64 -5.23
N GLU A 19 10.03 -3.09 -5.32
CA GLU A 19 10.89 -3.18 -6.51
C GLU A 19 11.62 -4.52 -6.69
N ASP A 20 11.82 -5.27 -5.60
CA ASP A 20 12.70 -6.44 -5.58
C ASP A 20 11.97 -7.76 -5.82
N ALA A 21 10.63 -7.73 -5.91
CA ALA A 21 9.80 -8.92 -6.00
C ALA A 21 9.22 -9.15 -7.40
N GLU A 22 9.58 -10.27 -8.02
CA GLU A 22 8.97 -10.73 -9.28
C GLU A 22 7.44 -10.90 -9.17
N SER A 23 6.98 -11.27 -7.98
CA SER A 23 5.57 -11.49 -7.66
C SER A 23 4.76 -10.23 -7.37
N VAL A 24 5.37 -9.03 -7.41
CA VAL A 24 4.73 -7.82 -6.90
C VAL A 24 3.45 -7.46 -7.65
N ARG A 25 3.40 -7.72 -8.97
CA ARG A 25 2.21 -7.50 -9.80
C ARG A 25 1.03 -8.36 -9.33
N THR A 26 1.28 -9.63 -9.06
CA THR A 26 0.27 -10.58 -8.59
C THR A 26 -0.29 -10.15 -7.23
N TYR A 27 0.57 -9.76 -6.29
CA TYR A 27 0.12 -9.36 -4.95
C TYR A 27 -0.55 -7.98 -4.92
N LEU A 28 -0.11 -7.02 -5.74
CA LEU A 28 -0.82 -5.76 -5.92
C LEU A 28 -2.20 -5.96 -6.54
N ALA A 29 -2.33 -6.84 -7.54
CA ALA A 29 -3.64 -7.17 -8.10
C ALA A 29 -4.57 -7.79 -7.04
N LEU A 30 -4.04 -8.66 -6.16
CA LEU A 30 -4.81 -9.22 -5.04
C LEU A 30 -5.20 -8.17 -4.00
N LEU A 31 -4.31 -7.23 -3.67
CA LEU A 31 -4.58 -6.08 -2.82
C LEU A 31 -5.75 -5.28 -3.41
N VAL A 32 -5.59 -4.80 -4.64
CA VAL A 32 -6.55 -3.92 -5.31
C VAL A 32 -7.94 -4.55 -5.44
N LYS A 33 -8.01 -5.86 -5.72
CA LYS A 33 -9.28 -6.61 -5.78
C LYS A 33 -10.03 -6.62 -4.44
N ARG A 34 -9.32 -6.60 -3.31
CA ARG A 34 -9.90 -6.63 -1.96
C ARG A 34 -10.19 -5.25 -1.38
N LEU A 35 -9.72 -4.18 -2.02
CA LEU A 35 -9.96 -2.82 -1.55
C LEU A 35 -11.40 -2.38 -1.82
N GLU A 36 -11.99 -1.73 -0.82
CA GLU A 36 -13.23 -0.97 -0.96
C GLU A 36 -13.04 0.21 -1.95
N PRO A 37 -14.10 0.67 -2.64
CA PRO A 37 -14.00 1.69 -3.68
C PRO A 37 -13.25 2.96 -3.26
N VAL A 38 -13.51 3.45 -2.04
CA VAL A 38 -12.85 4.66 -1.50
C VAL A 38 -11.34 4.43 -1.35
N ARG A 39 -10.92 3.29 -0.82
CA ARG A 39 -9.49 2.96 -0.65
C ARG A 39 -8.79 2.77 -2.00
N ARG A 40 -9.48 2.17 -2.96
CA ARG A 40 -8.99 2.04 -4.34
C ARG A 40 -8.79 3.41 -4.98
N SER A 41 -9.75 4.33 -4.77
CA SER A 41 -9.70 5.70 -5.27
C SER A 41 -8.50 6.46 -4.68
N ILE A 42 -8.29 6.40 -3.36
CA ILE A 42 -7.13 7.01 -2.69
C ILE A 42 -5.82 6.44 -3.24
N LEU A 43 -5.72 5.12 -3.37
CA LEU A 43 -4.53 4.47 -3.89
C LEU A 43 -4.22 4.89 -5.34
N LEU A 44 -5.26 5.05 -6.18
CA LEU A 44 -5.12 5.57 -7.54
C LEU A 44 -4.61 7.01 -7.56
N THR A 45 -5.25 7.88 -6.77
CA THR A 45 -4.84 9.29 -6.64
C THR A 45 -3.37 9.42 -6.21
N LEU A 46 -2.95 8.65 -5.20
CA LEU A 46 -1.57 8.61 -4.75
C LEU A 46 -0.61 8.03 -5.79
N SER A 47 -1.02 7.00 -6.53
CA SER A 47 -0.18 6.42 -7.60
C SER A 47 0.10 7.43 -8.72
N ARG A 48 -0.88 8.27 -9.05
CA ARG A 48 -0.76 9.34 -10.06
C ARG A 48 0.08 10.52 -9.59
N ALA A 49 0.03 10.86 -8.30
CA ALA A 49 0.95 11.83 -7.70
C ALA A 49 2.40 11.33 -7.64
N GLY A 50 2.58 10.02 -7.76
CA GLY A 50 3.89 9.38 -7.81
C GLY A 50 4.68 9.57 -6.52
N GLN A 51 5.99 9.78 -6.66
CA GLN A 51 6.90 9.87 -5.51
C GLN A 51 6.84 11.22 -4.77
N VAL A 52 6.25 12.25 -5.38
CA VAL A 52 6.10 13.58 -4.76
C VAL A 52 5.08 13.52 -3.62
N GLY A 53 4.07 12.67 -3.75
CA GLY A 53 2.97 12.57 -2.80
C GLY A 53 1.95 13.69 -2.96
N LEU A 54 0.91 13.62 -2.12
CA LEU A 54 -0.19 14.57 -2.08
C LEU A 54 -0.42 15.05 -0.64
N PRO A 55 -0.61 16.37 -0.42
CA PRO A 55 -1.00 16.90 0.88
C PRO A 55 -2.28 16.25 1.39
N THR A 56 -2.39 16.05 2.71
CA THR A 56 -3.59 15.45 3.32
C THR A 56 -4.83 16.28 3.02
N ALA A 57 -4.73 17.62 3.06
CA ALA A 57 -5.84 18.52 2.74
C ALA A 57 -6.33 18.36 1.29
N GLU A 58 -5.42 18.09 0.35
CA GLU A 58 -5.78 17.87 -1.06
C GLU A 58 -6.49 16.52 -1.23
N LEU A 59 -6.00 15.46 -0.58
CA LEU A 59 -6.69 14.15 -0.57
C LEU A 59 -8.10 14.24 0.03
N MET A 60 -8.26 14.98 1.14
CA MET A 60 -9.57 15.23 1.74
C MET A 60 -10.49 15.95 0.75
N SER A 61 -9.99 16.98 0.07
CA SER A 61 -10.76 17.75 -0.91
C SER A 61 -11.14 16.94 -2.15
N VAL A 62 -10.24 16.10 -2.67
CA VAL A 62 -10.47 15.30 -3.89
C VAL A 62 -11.51 14.21 -3.64
N HIS A 63 -11.47 13.57 -2.47
CA HIS A 63 -12.33 12.44 -2.15
C HIS A 63 -13.56 12.82 -1.33
N GLY A 64 -13.63 14.03 -0.77
CA GLY A 64 -14.73 14.48 0.09
C GLY A 64 -14.82 13.69 1.39
N ILE A 65 -13.68 13.27 1.94
CA ILE A 65 -13.58 12.42 3.14
C ILE A 65 -12.75 13.08 4.23
N GLU A 66 -12.87 12.59 5.46
CA GLU A 66 -12.12 13.08 6.60
C GLU A 66 -10.70 12.47 6.67
N MET A 67 -9.83 13.12 7.44
CA MET A 67 -8.47 12.60 7.70
C MET A 67 -8.50 11.21 8.35
N SER A 68 -9.49 10.94 9.20
CA SER A 68 -9.72 9.64 9.83
C SER A 68 -9.93 8.52 8.80
N ASP A 69 -10.69 8.79 7.74
CA ASP A 69 -10.95 7.84 6.65
C ASP A 69 -9.69 7.58 5.83
N ILE A 70 -8.91 8.64 5.55
CA ILE A 70 -7.60 8.52 4.86
C ILE A 70 -6.66 7.64 5.69
N ASN A 71 -6.53 7.93 6.99
CA ASN A 71 -5.67 7.15 7.89
C ASN A 71 -6.09 5.68 7.92
N SER A 72 -7.40 5.40 8.03
CA SER A 72 -7.92 4.03 8.02
C SER A 72 -7.69 3.33 6.68
N ALA A 73 -7.81 4.05 5.56
CA ALA A 73 -7.51 3.51 4.24
C ALA A 73 -6.03 3.14 4.09
N VAL A 74 -5.14 4.04 4.50
CA VAL A 74 -3.68 3.85 4.48
C VAL A 74 -3.28 2.67 5.36
N GLU A 75 -3.76 2.64 6.60
CA GLU A 75 -3.48 1.57 7.55
C GLU A 75 -3.87 0.20 6.99
N ARG A 76 -5.08 0.07 6.43
CA ARG A 76 -5.52 -1.21 5.86
C ARG A 76 -4.73 -1.66 4.64
N VAL A 77 -4.31 -0.71 3.79
CA VAL A 77 -3.42 -1.02 2.65
C VAL A 77 -2.07 -1.53 3.15
N ASN A 78 -1.52 -0.90 4.19
CA ASN A 78 -0.22 -1.27 4.74
C ASN A 78 -0.26 -2.59 5.54
N ILE A 79 -1.32 -2.85 6.32
CA ILE A 79 -1.51 -4.15 6.99
C ILE A 79 -1.58 -5.27 5.95
N PHE A 80 -2.24 -5.04 4.81
CA PHE A 80 -2.26 -6.02 3.74
C PHE A 80 -0.85 -6.24 3.18
N ALA A 81 -0.11 -5.19 2.85
CA ALA A 81 1.28 -5.30 2.39
C ALA A 81 2.15 -6.13 3.35
N GLU A 82 2.08 -5.80 4.63
CA GLU A 82 2.83 -6.48 5.69
C GLU A 82 2.44 -7.95 5.82
N SER A 83 1.17 -8.31 5.61
CA SER A 83 0.71 -9.71 5.62
C SER A 83 1.35 -10.59 4.53
N PHE A 84 1.89 -9.97 3.47
CA PHE A 84 2.67 -10.65 2.42
C PHE A 84 4.20 -10.44 2.59
N GLY A 85 4.64 -9.82 3.69
CA GLY A 85 6.05 -9.55 3.98
C GLY A 85 6.63 -8.32 3.27
N TYR A 86 5.79 -7.45 2.70
CA TYR A 86 6.24 -6.23 2.01
C TYR A 86 6.33 -5.04 2.96
N LEU A 87 7.17 -4.06 2.60
CA LEU A 87 7.13 -2.73 3.20
C LEU A 87 5.74 -2.08 3.05
N PRO A 88 5.36 -1.16 3.96
CA PRO A 88 4.19 -0.32 3.78
C PRO A 88 4.14 0.27 2.37
N LEU A 89 3.02 0.12 1.66
CA LEU A 89 2.85 0.63 0.29
C LEU A 89 2.63 2.14 0.28
N ILE A 90 2.04 2.70 1.34
CA ILE A 90 1.79 4.13 1.48
C ILE A 90 2.53 4.63 2.72
N ILE A 91 3.27 5.74 2.57
CA ILE A 91 4.05 6.36 3.66
C ILE A 91 3.76 7.86 3.74
N GLY A 92 4.01 8.43 4.92
CA GLY A 92 3.93 9.88 5.12
C GLY A 92 5.01 10.63 4.32
N ALA A 93 4.65 11.79 3.79
CA ALA A 93 5.52 12.69 3.04
C ALA A 93 5.24 14.14 3.44
N GLY A 94 5.97 14.65 4.44
CA GLY A 94 5.66 15.95 5.03
C GLY A 94 4.26 15.96 5.66
N GLU A 95 3.40 16.84 5.17
CA GLU A 95 1.98 16.96 5.59
C GLU A 95 1.03 16.05 4.76
N GLY A 96 1.57 15.16 3.95
CA GLY A 96 0.84 14.35 2.99
C GLY A 96 1.19 12.87 2.98
N TRP A 97 0.76 12.20 1.92
CA TRP A 97 0.93 10.76 1.71
C TRP A 97 1.52 10.48 0.33
N ARG A 98 2.30 9.41 0.19
CA ARG A 98 2.86 8.97 -1.09
C ARG A 98 3.00 7.45 -1.19
N ILE A 99 3.11 6.94 -2.41
CA ILE A 99 3.44 5.53 -2.65
C ILE A 99 4.92 5.27 -2.33
N ASN A 100 5.17 4.24 -1.54
CA ASN A 100 6.49 3.74 -1.17
C ASN A 100 6.97 2.68 -2.19
N SER A 101 7.01 3.09 -3.46
CA SER A 101 7.54 2.29 -4.56
C SER A 101 8.29 3.23 -5.50
N PRO A 102 9.47 2.82 -6.02
CA PRO A 102 10.18 3.60 -7.02
C PRO A 102 9.42 3.65 -8.36
N ASP A 103 8.55 2.67 -8.62
CA ASP A 103 7.63 2.64 -9.75
C ASP A 103 6.18 2.69 -9.26
N PRO A 104 5.56 3.88 -9.16
CA PRO A 104 4.13 4.02 -8.87
C PRO A 104 3.22 3.47 -9.98
N GLY A 105 3.73 3.34 -11.21
CA GLY A 105 2.99 2.85 -12.37
C GLY A 105 2.56 1.40 -12.24
N ILE A 106 3.26 0.59 -11.43
CA ILE A 106 2.86 -0.78 -11.13
C ILE A 106 1.58 -0.85 -10.30
N VAL A 107 1.33 0.15 -9.45
CA VAL A 107 0.10 0.28 -8.68
C VAL A 107 -1.04 0.71 -9.60
N GLU A 108 -0.79 1.68 -10.48
CA GLU A 108 -1.78 2.12 -11.49
C GLU A 108 -2.15 0.99 -12.46
N ALA A 109 -1.18 0.20 -12.91
CA ALA A 109 -1.43 -0.96 -13.76
C ALA A 109 -2.30 -2.02 -13.06
N ALA A 110 -2.05 -2.31 -11.79
CA ALA A 110 -2.87 -3.23 -11.00
C ALA A 110 -4.31 -2.70 -10.77
N LEU A 111 -4.44 -1.38 -10.62
CA LEU A 111 -5.72 -0.68 -10.55
C LEU A 111 -6.50 -0.80 -11.87
N ALA A 112 -5.87 -0.46 -12.99
CA ALA A 112 -6.48 -0.53 -14.32
C ALA A 112 -6.85 -1.95 -14.74
N GLU A 113 -6.04 -2.95 -14.36
CA GLU A 113 -6.34 -4.35 -14.65
C GLU A 113 -7.59 -4.83 -13.90
N THR A 114 -7.80 -4.37 -12.66
CA THR A 114 -8.97 -4.75 -11.87
C THR A 114 -10.28 -4.13 -12.39
N GLU A 115 -10.23 -2.94 -12.99
CA GLU A 115 -11.40 -2.28 -13.60
C GLU A 115 -11.91 -3.01 -14.85
N ARG A 116 -11.06 -3.75 -15.57
CA ARG A 116 -11.47 -4.50 -16.78
C ARG A 116 -12.28 -5.77 -16.49
N TYR A 117 -12.28 -6.23 -15.23
CA TYR A 117 -12.94 -7.48 -14.81
C TYR A 117 -14.15 -7.23 -13.90
N GLN A 118 -14.66 -5.99 -13.83
CA GLN A 118 -15.93 -5.61 -13.21
C GLN A 118 -16.98 -5.35 -14.29
#